data_AF-A0A368F9K7-F1
#
_entry.id   AF-A0A368F9K7-F1
#
_cell.length_a   1.000
_cell.length_b   1.000
_cell.length_c   1.000
_cell.angle_alpha   90.00
_cell.angle_beta   90.00
_cell.angle_gamma   90.00
#
_symmetry.space_group_name_H-M   'P 1'
#
loop_
_entity.id
_entity.type
_entity.pdbx_description
1 polymer ?
#
loop_
_entity_poly.entity_id
_entity_poly.type
_entity_poly.pdbx_seq_one_letter_code
_entity_poly.pdbx_strand_id
1 'polypeptide(L)'
;MITCIGFLLVIAWVFPAFLIACIPLFAVFVLFVMCFRAGIRSLKRSENISRSPLFDHITTTIEGLACIHSYGQSARFLEALKQRLDANSGAVFMFQSAMRWLAVWLDLLVVIITSIVAFFIVVLTGTLSPADAGMALAFAVQMSGIFQFAVRTQTELEAKMTSVERVAYYSENIQPEGDWETRKGVDVPKEWPQNGQIDFQSVKYALRKFIIS
;
A
#
# COMPACT_ATOMS: atom_id res chain seq x y z
N MET A 1 8.77 11.44 8.92
CA MET A 1 8.99 12.55 7.96
C MET A 1 9.30 13.86 8.68
N ILE A 2 8.45 14.31 9.62
CA ILE A 2 8.70 15.52 10.44
C ILE A 2 10.07 15.43 11.17
N THR A 3 10.40 14.28 11.74
CA THR A 3 11.69 14.03 12.40
C THR A 3 12.89 14.15 11.45
N CYS A 4 12.80 13.61 10.25
CA CYS A 4 13.87 13.72 9.23
C CYS A 4 14.10 15.18 8.82
N ILE A 5 13.01 15.95 8.64
CA ILE A 5 13.08 17.39 8.34
C ILE A 5 13.73 18.12 9.52
N GLY A 6 13.35 17.79 10.75
CA GLY A 6 13.96 18.36 11.96
C GLY A 6 15.47 18.13 12.01
N PHE A 7 15.95 16.90 11.74
CA PHE A 7 17.39 16.62 11.70
C PHE A 7 18.11 17.39 10.60
N LEU A 8 17.52 17.49 9.39
CA LEU A 8 18.10 18.28 8.30
C LEU A 8 18.19 19.77 8.66
N LEU A 9 17.18 20.32 9.33
CA LEU A 9 17.19 21.71 9.78
C LEU A 9 18.27 21.98 10.83
N VAL A 10 18.46 21.08 11.79
CA VAL A 10 19.53 21.21 12.79
C VAL A 10 20.90 21.15 12.12
N ILE A 11 21.11 20.21 11.20
CA ILE A 11 22.38 20.11 10.45
C ILE A 11 22.62 21.38 9.61
N ALA A 12 21.59 21.91 8.95
CA ALA A 12 21.70 23.15 8.18
C ALA A 12 21.96 24.39 9.05
N TRP A 13 21.45 24.41 10.29
CA TRP A 13 21.75 25.46 11.26
C TRP A 13 23.23 25.47 11.67
N VAL A 14 23.79 24.29 11.95
CA VAL A 14 25.20 24.13 12.33
C VAL A 14 26.12 24.39 11.13
N PHE A 15 25.73 23.93 9.94
CA PHE A 15 26.52 24.05 8.72
C PHE A 15 25.70 24.68 7.57
N PRO A 16 25.63 26.01 7.45
CA PRO A 16 24.88 26.66 6.37
C PRO A 16 25.36 26.25 4.96
N ALA A 17 26.66 25.98 4.79
CA ALA A 17 27.24 25.50 3.54
C ALA A 17 26.73 24.11 3.10
N PHE A 18 26.19 23.31 4.04
CA PHE A 18 25.59 22.00 3.76
C PHE A 18 24.39 22.12 2.80
N LEU A 19 23.65 23.23 2.83
CA LEU A 19 22.51 23.47 1.93
C LEU A 19 22.91 23.39 0.45
N ILE A 20 24.12 23.85 0.10
CA ILE A 20 24.62 23.79 -1.29
C ILE A 20 24.81 22.33 -1.73
N ALA A 21 25.38 21.49 -0.86
CA ALA A 21 25.54 20.05 -1.12
C ALA A 21 24.19 19.30 -1.12
N CYS A 22 23.19 19.83 -0.42
CA CYS A 22 21.86 19.22 -0.32
C CYS A 22 21.05 19.33 -1.62
N ILE A 23 21.26 20.38 -2.42
CA ILE A 23 20.56 20.60 -3.70
C ILE A 23 20.76 19.44 -4.70
N PRO A 24 22.00 19.07 -5.08
CA PRO A 24 22.22 17.96 -6.01
C PRO A 24 21.76 16.63 -5.42
N LEU A 25 21.92 16.44 -4.11
CA LEU A 25 21.53 15.21 -3.43
C LEU A 25 20.00 15.02 -3.42
N PHE A 26 19.26 16.13 -3.26
CA PHE A 26 17.81 16.14 -3.38
C PHE A 26 17.34 15.84 -4.81
N ALA A 27 18.01 16.39 -5.83
CA ALA A 27 17.69 16.09 -7.22
C ALA A 27 17.87 14.60 -7.55
N VAL A 28 18.97 14.00 -7.08
CA VAL A 28 19.22 12.55 -7.21
C VAL A 28 18.14 11.74 -6.48
N PHE A 29 17.79 12.15 -5.25
CA PHE A 29 16.72 11.50 -4.48
C PHE A 29 15.38 11.51 -5.22
N VAL A 30 14.96 12.67 -5.75
CA VAL A 30 13.69 12.79 -6.49
C VAL A 30 13.71 11.90 -7.74
N LEU A 31 14.79 11.90 -8.50
CA LEU A 31 14.93 11.06 -9.69
C LEU A 31 14.83 9.56 -9.33
N PHE A 32 15.52 9.14 -8.27
CA PHE A 32 15.44 7.78 -7.76
C PHE A 32 14.01 7.40 -7.37
N VAL A 33 13.35 8.21 -6.54
CA VAL A 33 11.99 7.95 -6.09
C VAL A 33 11.04 7.87 -7.28
N MET A 34 11.13 8.78 -8.24
CA MET A 34 10.27 8.78 -9.43
C MET A 34 10.44 7.51 -10.27
N CYS A 35 11.69 7.11 -10.54
CA CYS A 35 11.99 5.90 -11.32
C CYS A 35 11.49 4.62 -10.62
N PHE A 36 11.75 4.48 -9.32
CA PHE A 36 11.40 3.27 -8.58
C PHE A 36 9.91 3.17 -8.24
N ARG A 37 9.20 4.29 -8.07
CA ARG A 37 7.78 4.30 -7.68
C ARG A 37 6.88 3.60 -8.69
N ALA A 38 7.13 3.79 -9.99
CA ALA A 38 6.36 3.12 -11.04
C ALA A 38 6.57 1.60 -11.04
N GLY A 39 7.81 1.15 -10.82
CA GLY A 39 8.17 -0.27 -10.75
C GLY A 39 7.58 -0.96 -9.52
N ILE A 40 7.74 -0.37 -8.33
CA ILE A 40 7.21 -0.91 -7.07
C ILE A 40 5.68 -1.00 -7.12
N ARG A 41 4.99 0.00 -7.69
CA ARG A 41 3.54 -0.03 -7.87
C ARG A 41 3.11 -1.21 -8.75
N SER A 42 3.82 -1.45 -9.84
CA SER A 42 3.54 -2.54 -10.78
C SER A 42 3.73 -3.91 -10.13
N LEU A 43 4.81 -4.07 -9.35
CA LEU A 43 5.07 -5.29 -8.56
C LEU A 43 4.01 -5.51 -7.49
N LYS A 44 3.62 -4.45 -6.77
CA LYS A 44 2.56 -4.53 -5.76
C LYS A 44 1.22 -4.92 -6.36
N ARG A 45 0.90 -4.39 -7.55
CA ARG A 45 -0.29 -4.80 -8.31
C ARG A 45 -0.22 -6.28 -8.70
N SER A 46 0.93 -6.76 -9.16
CA SER A 46 1.12 -8.18 -9.49
C SER A 46 0.87 -9.08 -8.29
N GLU A 47 1.37 -8.72 -7.11
CA GLU A 47 1.12 -9.47 -5.86
C GLU A 47 -0.36 -9.46 -5.48
N ASN A 48 -1.03 -8.31 -5.59
CA ASN A 48 -2.47 -8.22 -5.32
C ASN A 48 -3.30 -9.10 -6.29
N ILE A 49 -2.94 -9.13 -7.58
CA ILE A 49 -3.64 -9.92 -8.59
C ILE A 49 -3.40 -11.43 -8.41
N SER A 50 -2.17 -11.85 -8.08
CA SER A 50 -1.86 -13.28 -7.86
C SER A 50 -2.51 -13.83 -6.59
N ARG A 51 -2.78 -12.96 -5.61
CA ARG A 51 -3.35 -13.33 -4.32
C ARG A 51 -4.82 -13.77 -4.41
N SER A 52 -5.65 -13.05 -5.16
CA SER A 52 -7.10 -13.37 -5.30
C SER A 52 -7.37 -14.82 -5.73
N PRO A 53 -6.84 -15.32 -6.87
CA PRO A 53 -7.15 -16.67 -7.34
C PRO A 53 -6.61 -17.77 -6.42
N LEU A 54 -5.61 -17.47 -5.58
CA LEU A 54 -5.13 -18.39 -4.55
C LEU A 54 -6.18 -18.57 -3.44
N PHE A 55 -6.71 -17.46 -2.91
CA PHE A 55 -7.78 -17.51 -1.90
C PHE A 55 -9.06 -18.13 -2.47
N ASP A 56 -9.43 -17.79 -3.70
CA ASP A 56 -10.61 -18.38 -4.36
C ASP A 56 -10.47 -19.90 -4.51
N HIS A 57 -9.26 -20.40 -4.84
CA HIS A 57 -8.99 -21.85 -4.90
C HIS A 57 -9.16 -22.53 -3.55
N ILE A 58 -8.67 -21.90 -2.49
CA ILE A 58 -8.72 -22.45 -1.13
C ILE A 58 -10.17 -22.53 -0.67
N THR A 59 -10.94 -21.45 -0.84
CA THR A 59 -12.37 -21.41 -0.46
C THR A 59 -13.17 -22.47 -1.21
N THR A 60 -13.03 -22.53 -2.54
CA THR A 60 -13.73 -23.54 -3.36
C THR A 60 -13.33 -24.97 -3.03
N THR A 61 -12.06 -25.21 -2.67
CA THR A 61 -11.59 -26.53 -2.23
C THR A 61 -12.19 -26.93 -0.88
N ILE A 62 -12.32 -25.98 0.06
CA ILE A 62 -12.91 -26.23 1.38
C ILE A 62 -14.40 -26.57 1.24
N GLU A 63 -15.14 -25.78 0.47
CA GLU A 63 -16.57 -26.00 0.21
C GLU A 63 -16.82 -27.32 -0.54
N GLY A 64 -15.95 -27.67 -1.48
CA GLY A 64 -16.06 -28.87 -2.32
C GLY A 64 -15.32 -30.11 -1.81
N LEU A 65 -14.80 -30.11 -0.58
CA LEU A 65 -13.83 -31.12 -0.13
C LEU A 65 -14.34 -32.56 -0.23
N ALA A 66 -15.59 -32.80 0.16
CA ALA A 66 -16.22 -34.12 0.10
C ALA A 66 -16.32 -34.65 -1.34
N CYS A 67 -16.63 -33.76 -2.30
CA CYS A 67 -16.68 -34.08 -3.73
C CYS A 67 -15.27 -34.41 -4.25
N ILE A 68 -14.28 -33.59 -3.93
CA ILE A 68 -12.89 -33.82 -4.38
C ILE A 68 -12.37 -35.18 -3.90
N HIS A 69 -12.70 -35.54 -2.65
CA HIS A 69 -12.30 -36.81 -2.06
C HIS A 69 -13.03 -38.00 -2.70
N SER A 70 -14.34 -37.90 -2.90
CA SER A 70 -15.14 -38.99 -3.49
C SER A 70 -14.76 -39.30 -4.94
N TYR A 71 -14.34 -38.28 -5.71
CA TYR A 71 -13.85 -38.44 -7.08
C TYR A 71 -12.33 -38.75 -7.16
N GLY A 72 -11.62 -38.85 -6.04
CA GLY A 72 -10.18 -39.13 -6.01
C GLY A 72 -9.30 -38.05 -6.67
N GLN A 73 -9.77 -36.80 -6.75
CA GLN A 73 -9.11 -35.71 -7.49
C GLN A 73 -8.18 -34.84 -6.63
N SER A 74 -7.89 -35.25 -5.40
CA SER A 74 -7.08 -34.50 -4.44
C SER A 74 -5.70 -34.10 -4.98
N ALA A 75 -5.02 -34.99 -5.69
CA ALA A 75 -3.70 -34.71 -6.27
C ALA A 75 -3.75 -33.57 -7.31
N ARG A 76 -4.78 -33.55 -8.16
CA ARG A 76 -4.99 -32.50 -9.16
C ARG A 76 -5.23 -31.14 -8.51
N PHE A 77 -6.06 -31.09 -7.47
CA PHE A 77 -6.34 -29.86 -6.72
C PHE A 77 -5.12 -29.35 -5.94
N LEU A 78 -4.32 -30.27 -5.39
CA LEU A 78 -3.07 -29.95 -4.71
C LEU A 78 -2.04 -29.35 -5.68
N GLU A 79 -1.90 -29.92 -6.88
CA GLU A 79 -0.99 -29.40 -7.89
C GLU A 79 -1.41 -28.01 -8.37
N ALA A 80 -2.70 -27.79 -8.59
CA ALA A 80 -3.24 -26.47 -8.91
C ALA A 80 -2.99 -25.45 -7.78
N LEU A 81 -3.10 -25.87 -6.52
CA LEU A 81 -2.77 -25.03 -5.36
C LEU A 81 -1.29 -24.64 -5.35
N LYS A 82 -0.38 -25.61 -5.57
CA LYS A 82 1.07 -25.35 -5.64
C LYS A 82 1.41 -24.33 -6.72
N GLN A 83 0.87 -24.49 -7.93
CA GLN A 83 1.13 -23.55 -9.02
C GLN A 83 0.66 -22.12 -8.69
N ARG A 84 -0.53 -21.96 -8.09
CA ARG A 84 -1.03 -20.64 -7.67
C ARG A 84 -0.21 -20.07 -6.51
N LEU A 85 0.23 -20.92 -5.59
CA LEU A 85 1.07 -20.53 -4.45
C LEU A 85 2.46 -20.08 -4.92
N ASP A 86 3.07 -20.78 -5.87
CA ASP A 86 4.37 -20.42 -6.44
C ASP A 86 4.29 -19.10 -7.20
N ALA A 87 3.25 -18.90 -8.01
CA ALA A 87 3.02 -17.63 -8.70
C ALA A 87 2.87 -16.45 -7.72
N ASN A 88 2.10 -16.64 -6.64
CA ASN A 88 1.95 -15.63 -5.60
C ASN A 88 3.24 -15.40 -4.81
N SER A 89 3.95 -16.46 -4.44
CA SER A 89 5.22 -16.38 -3.71
C SER A 89 6.30 -15.68 -4.53
N GLY A 90 6.36 -15.94 -5.83
CA GLY A 90 7.25 -15.25 -6.77
C GLY A 90 6.93 -13.75 -6.85
N ALA A 91 5.66 -13.37 -6.94
CA ALA A 91 5.24 -11.97 -6.95
C ALA A 91 5.59 -11.26 -5.62
N VAL A 92 5.33 -11.90 -4.49
CA VAL A 92 5.71 -11.40 -3.15
C VAL A 92 7.23 -11.22 -3.05
N PHE A 93 8.01 -12.21 -3.49
CA PHE A 93 9.47 -12.16 -3.44
C PHE A 93 10.03 -11.01 -4.29
N MET A 94 9.52 -10.81 -5.50
CA MET A 94 9.93 -9.70 -6.36
C MET A 94 9.61 -8.34 -5.74
N PHE A 95 8.42 -8.19 -5.16
CA PHE A 95 8.04 -6.97 -4.45
C PHE A 95 8.97 -6.69 -3.25
N GLN A 96 9.26 -7.70 -2.43
CA GLN A 96 10.16 -7.56 -1.28
C GLN A 96 11.60 -7.24 -1.71
N SER A 97 12.09 -7.89 -2.77
CA SER A 97 13.41 -7.63 -3.34
C SER A 97 13.54 -6.19 -3.83
N ALA A 98 12.52 -5.67 -4.52
CA ALA A 98 12.49 -4.28 -4.97
C ALA A 98 12.45 -3.28 -3.79
N MET A 99 11.68 -3.58 -2.74
CA MET A 99 11.65 -2.75 -1.52
C MET A 99 13.02 -2.73 -0.81
N ARG A 100 13.71 -3.87 -0.76
CA ARG A 100 15.08 -3.96 -0.22
C ARG A 100 16.08 -3.20 -1.07
N TRP A 101 15.99 -3.30 -2.38
CA TRP A 101 16.84 -2.55 -3.30
C TRP A 101 16.67 -1.04 -3.11
N LEU A 102 15.44 -0.55 -3.01
CA LEU A 102 15.18 0.86 -2.67
C LEU A 102 15.81 1.26 -1.33
N ALA A 103 15.68 0.41 -0.30
CA ALA A 103 16.25 0.69 1.02
C ALA A 103 17.79 0.88 0.98
N VAL A 104 18.50 0.07 0.20
CA VAL A 104 19.96 0.19 0.00
C VAL A 104 20.32 1.55 -0.62
N TRP A 105 19.57 2.00 -1.64
CA TRP A 105 19.81 3.31 -2.25
C TRP A 105 19.54 4.47 -1.31
N LEU A 106 18.49 4.36 -0.48
CA LEU A 106 18.19 5.37 0.53
C LEU A 106 19.27 5.42 1.63
N ASP A 107 19.80 4.28 2.05
CA ASP A 107 20.94 4.23 2.98
C ASP A 107 22.19 4.84 2.38
N LEU A 108 22.50 4.55 1.11
CA LEU A 108 23.64 5.16 0.42
C LEU A 108 23.54 6.70 0.44
N LEU A 109 22.35 7.28 0.24
CA LEU A 109 22.16 8.73 0.35
C LEU A 109 22.43 9.25 1.76
N VAL A 110 21.98 8.55 2.80
CA VAL A 110 22.22 8.97 4.19
C VAL A 110 23.69 8.82 4.58
N VAL A 111 24.37 7.79 4.10
CA VAL A 111 25.83 7.62 4.29
C VAL A 111 26.59 8.75 3.61
N ILE A 112 26.19 9.18 2.41
CA ILE A 112 26.78 10.34 1.72
C ILE A 112 26.56 11.62 2.56
N ILE A 113 25.34 11.86 3.05
CA ILE A 113 25.05 13.01 3.94
C ILE A 113 25.95 12.97 5.18
N THR A 114 26.05 11.81 5.83
CA THR A 114 26.87 11.63 7.05
C THR A 114 28.35 11.87 6.76
N SER A 115 28.84 11.42 5.62
CA SER A 115 30.22 11.67 5.16
C SER A 115 30.47 13.16 4.92
N ILE A 116 29.53 13.87 4.29
CA ILE A 116 29.62 15.32 4.09
C ILE A 116 29.64 16.06 5.43
N VAL A 117 28.78 15.69 6.38
CA VAL A 117 28.76 16.28 7.73
C VAL A 117 30.08 16.01 8.45
N ALA A 118 30.58 14.78 8.40
CA ALA A 118 31.87 14.43 9.01
C ALA A 118 33.03 15.21 8.37
N PHE A 119 33.03 15.39 7.05
CA PHE A 119 34.02 16.21 6.34
C PHE A 119 33.97 17.67 6.79
N PHE A 120 32.79 18.28 6.90
CA PHE A 120 32.64 19.65 7.40
C PHE A 120 33.14 19.78 8.85
N ILE A 121 32.85 18.82 9.73
CA ILE A 121 33.37 18.83 11.11
C ILE A 121 34.92 18.88 11.11
N VAL A 122 35.58 18.10 10.25
CA VAL A 122 37.04 18.08 10.16
C VAL A 122 37.60 19.39 9.58
N VAL A 123 36.97 19.95 8.54
CA VAL A 123 37.44 21.20 7.92
C VAL A 123 37.26 22.41 8.84
N LEU A 124 36.15 22.46 9.59
CA LEU A 124 35.83 23.55 10.53
C LEU A 124 36.39 23.29 11.95
N THR A 125 37.38 22.40 12.06
CA THR A 125 38.02 22.11 13.35
C THR A 125 38.68 23.38 13.90
N GLY A 126 38.31 23.75 15.14
CA GLY A 126 38.82 24.94 15.83
C GLY A 126 37.90 26.17 15.76
N THR A 127 36.97 26.23 14.80
CA THR A 127 35.94 27.30 14.74
C THR A 127 34.59 26.86 15.32
N LEU A 128 34.33 25.55 15.34
CA LEU A 128 33.07 24.97 15.76
C LEU A 128 33.13 24.50 17.22
N SER A 129 32.05 24.73 17.97
CA SER A 129 31.88 24.15 19.30
C SER A 129 31.84 22.62 19.22
N PRO A 130 32.59 21.89 20.07
CA PRO A 130 32.54 20.43 20.11
C PRO A 130 31.13 19.87 20.36
N ALA A 131 30.29 20.62 21.08
CA ALA A 131 28.90 20.24 21.35
C ALA A 131 28.06 20.23 20.06
N ASP A 132 28.20 21.27 19.23
CA ASP A 132 27.45 21.39 17.97
C ASP A 132 27.91 20.35 16.94
N ALA A 133 29.23 20.09 16.89
CA ALA A 133 29.82 19.04 16.07
C ALA A 133 29.25 17.65 16.42
N GLY A 134 29.24 17.32 17.71
CA GLY A 134 28.69 16.05 18.21
C GLY A 134 27.19 15.91 17.95
N MET A 135 26.44 16.98 18.14
CA MET A 135 24.99 17.02 17.87
C MET A 135 24.69 16.78 16.38
N ALA A 136 25.38 17.48 15.48
CA ALA A 136 25.18 17.33 14.03
C ALA A 136 25.53 15.91 13.55
N LEU A 137 26.63 15.34 14.05
CA LEU A 137 27.02 13.96 13.73
C LEU A 137 25.99 12.94 14.24
N ALA A 138 25.52 13.10 15.49
CA ALA A 138 24.53 12.21 16.09
C ALA A 138 23.19 12.24 15.33
N PHE A 139 22.75 13.41 14.86
CA PHE A 139 21.54 13.52 14.04
C PHE A 139 21.73 12.99 12.62
N ALA A 140 22.91 13.15 12.02
CA ALA A 140 23.22 12.55 10.73
C ALA A 140 23.16 11.00 10.80
N VAL A 141 23.76 10.40 11.82
CA VAL A 141 23.73 8.94 12.02
C VAL A 141 22.31 8.43 12.32
N GLN A 142 21.56 9.09 13.20
CA GLN A 142 20.18 8.70 13.51
C GLN A 142 19.24 8.79 12.30
N MET A 143 19.58 9.62 11.32
CA MET A 143 18.80 9.76 10.09
C MET A 143 18.71 8.45 9.31
N SER A 144 19.73 7.58 9.31
CA SER A 144 19.77 6.37 8.48
C SER A 144 18.60 5.43 8.77
N GLY A 145 18.31 5.18 10.06
CA GLY A 145 17.21 4.31 10.45
C GLY A 145 15.83 4.95 10.28
N ILE A 146 15.70 6.21 10.69
CA ILE A 146 14.40 6.90 10.70
C ILE A 146 13.93 7.22 9.28
N PHE A 147 14.85 7.54 8.37
CA PHE A 147 14.51 7.85 6.99
C PHE A 147 13.99 6.63 6.24
N GLN A 148 14.66 5.49 6.35
CA GLN A 148 14.19 4.23 5.77
C GLN A 148 12.81 3.83 6.31
N PHE A 149 12.65 3.89 7.64
CA PHE A 149 11.37 3.59 8.27
C PHE A 149 10.27 4.51 7.73
N ALA A 150 10.52 5.81 7.65
CA ALA A 150 9.55 6.78 7.16
C ALA A 150 9.10 6.50 5.71
N VAL A 151 10.04 6.23 4.79
CA VAL A 151 9.71 5.95 3.38
C VAL A 151 8.91 4.65 3.26
N ARG A 152 9.27 3.62 4.03
CA ARG A 152 8.53 2.36 4.06
C ARG A 152 7.11 2.57 4.58
N THR A 153 6.94 3.25 5.71
CA THR A 153 5.62 3.53 6.29
C THR A 153 4.76 4.37 5.34
N GLN A 154 5.34 5.34 4.64
CA GLN A 154 4.63 6.12 3.62
C GLN A 154 4.14 5.23 2.47
N THR A 155 4.98 4.31 1.99
CA THR A 155 4.62 3.38 0.92
C THR A 155 3.50 2.42 1.37
N GLU A 156 3.57 1.92 2.60
CA GLU A 156 2.54 1.08 3.19
C GLU A 156 1.22 1.82 3.40
N LEU A 157 1.28 3.10 3.79
CA LEU A 157 0.11 3.98 3.90
C LEU A 157 -0.54 4.21 2.54
N GLU A 158 0.24 4.58 1.52
CA GLU A 158 -0.25 4.75 0.14
C GLU A 158 -0.93 3.48 -0.38
N ALA A 159 -0.33 2.31 -0.12
CA ALA A 159 -0.92 1.03 -0.49
C ALA A 159 -2.28 0.79 0.21
N LYS A 160 -2.38 1.10 1.50
CA LYS A 160 -3.63 0.93 2.29
C LYS A 160 -4.73 1.91 1.88
N MET A 161 -4.38 3.13 1.45
CA MET A 161 -5.36 4.14 1.00
C MET A 161 -6.16 3.70 -0.23
N THR A 162 -5.61 2.81 -1.08
CA THR A 162 -6.34 2.21 -2.20
C THR A 162 -7.63 1.50 -1.75
N SER A 163 -7.62 0.88 -0.58
CA SER A 163 -8.83 0.23 -0.01
C SER A 163 -9.88 1.26 0.38
N VAL A 164 -9.46 2.40 0.92
CA VAL A 164 -10.36 3.51 1.29
C VAL A 164 -10.99 4.11 0.05
N GLU A 165 -10.18 4.35 -1.00
CA GLU A 165 -10.67 4.83 -2.29
C GLU A 165 -11.74 3.89 -2.87
N ARG A 166 -11.54 2.57 -2.76
CA ARG A 166 -12.53 1.59 -3.22
C ARG A 166 -13.82 1.60 -2.39
N VAL A 167 -13.75 1.75 -1.06
CA VAL A 167 -14.94 1.86 -0.20
C VAL A 167 -15.69 3.15 -0.49
N ALA A 168 -14.98 4.28 -0.63
CA ALA A 168 -15.57 5.55 -1.02
C ALA A 168 -16.25 5.45 -2.39
N TYR A 169 -15.58 4.82 -3.37
CA TYR A 169 -16.16 4.55 -4.68
C TYR A 169 -17.49 3.80 -4.57
N TYR A 170 -17.56 2.73 -3.76
CA TYR A 170 -18.80 1.98 -3.55
C TYR A 170 -19.87 2.79 -2.83
N SER A 171 -19.48 3.66 -1.90
CA SER A 171 -20.43 4.53 -1.18
C SER A 171 -21.04 5.60 -2.07
N GLU A 172 -20.28 6.13 -3.04
CA GLU A 172 -20.69 7.30 -3.83
C GLU A 172 -21.24 6.92 -5.22
N ASN A 173 -20.78 5.81 -5.81
CA ASN A 173 -21.05 5.47 -7.21
C ASN A 173 -22.01 4.29 -7.40
N ILE A 174 -22.34 3.53 -6.36
CA ILE A 174 -23.33 2.44 -6.46
C ILE A 174 -24.72 3.01 -6.17
N GLN A 175 -25.66 2.74 -7.08
CA GLN A 175 -27.07 3.09 -6.86
C GLN A 175 -27.64 2.24 -5.72
N PRO A 176 -28.23 2.86 -4.67
CA PRO A 176 -28.89 2.12 -3.61
C PRO A 176 -30.13 1.39 -4.14
N GLU A 177 -30.42 0.21 -3.58
CA GLU A 177 -31.56 -0.63 -4.00
C GLU A 177 -32.92 -0.02 -3.65
N GLY A 178 -32.97 0.93 -2.71
CA GLY A 178 -34.16 1.64 -2.24
C GLY A 178 -34.03 2.03 -0.77
N ASP A 179 -34.98 2.82 -0.26
CA ASP A 179 -35.05 3.11 1.18
C ASP A 179 -35.52 1.87 1.95
N TRP A 180 -34.99 1.68 3.17
CA TRP A 180 -35.45 0.61 4.08
C TRP A 180 -36.90 0.82 4.52
N GLU A 181 -37.31 2.08 4.64
CA GLU A 181 -38.67 2.44 5.02
C GLU A 181 -39.60 2.44 3.81
N THR A 182 -40.85 2.05 4.04
CA THR A 182 -41.90 2.12 3.03
C THR A 182 -41.97 3.53 2.46
N ARG A 183 -42.03 3.64 1.13
CA ARG A 183 -42.13 4.92 0.41
C ARG A 183 -43.16 5.82 1.11
N LYS A 184 -42.74 7.05 1.46
CA LYS A 184 -43.60 8.05 2.12
C LYS A 184 -44.98 8.12 1.45
N GLY A 185 -46.03 7.87 2.23
CA GLY A 185 -47.42 7.86 1.76
C GLY A 185 -48.05 6.47 1.57
N VAL A 186 -47.29 5.39 1.75
CA VAL A 186 -47.81 4.02 1.82
C VAL A 186 -47.74 3.54 3.27
N ASP A 187 -48.87 3.61 3.98
CA ASP A 187 -48.96 3.14 5.36
C ASP A 187 -49.54 1.72 5.35
N VAL A 188 -48.74 0.75 5.79
CA VAL A 188 -49.14 -0.66 5.77
C VAL A 188 -49.78 -0.98 7.12
N PRO A 189 -51.03 -1.50 7.17
CA PRO A 189 -51.69 -1.83 8.43
C PRO A 189 -50.85 -2.80 9.27
N LYS A 190 -50.89 -2.66 10.61
CA LYS A 190 -50.16 -3.55 11.54
C LYS A 190 -50.54 -5.02 11.41
N GLU A 191 -51.73 -5.28 10.90
CA GLU A 191 -52.29 -6.62 10.71
C GLU A 191 -51.92 -7.22 9.35
N TRP A 192 -51.22 -6.48 8.47
CA TRP A 192 -50.72 -7.00 7.20
C TRP A 192 -49.62 -8.07 7.46
N PRO A 193 -49.65 -9.24 6.80
CA PRO A 193 -50.67 -9.74 5.87
C PRO A 193 -51.75 -10.52 6.59
N GLN A 194 -53.03 -10.17 6.41
CA GLN A 194 -54.14 -10.98 6.93
C GLN A 194 -54.41 -12.23 6.07
N ASN A 195 -54.46 -12.08 4.74
CA ASN A 195 -54.86 -13.16 3.83
C ASN A 195 -53.69 -13.77 3.03
N GLY A 196 -52.49 -13.21 3.12
CA GLY A 196 -51.29 -13.72 2.43
C GLY A 196 -51.40 -13.85 0.91
N GLN A 197 -52.40 -13.24 0.27
CA GLN A 197 -52.65 -13.38 -1.15
C GLN A 197 -51.70 -12.52 -1.97
N ILE A 198 -50.95 -13.14 -2.88
CA ILE A 198 -50.03 -12.48 -3.80
C ILE A 198 -50.56 -12.69 -5.22
N ASP A 199 -50.86 -11.60 -5.92
CA ASP A 199 -51.30 -11.62 -7.32
C ASP A 199 -50.21 -11.02 -8.22
N PHE A 200 -49.76 -11.78 -9.21
CA PHE A 200 -48.70 -11.36 -10.13
C PHE A 200 -49.32 -10.88 -11.44
N GLN A 201 -49.40 -9.55 -11.62
CA GLN A 201 -49.97 -8.97 -12.83
C GLN A 201 -48.89 -8.57 -13.82
N SER A 202 -48.71 -9.39 -14.88
CA SER A 202 -47.78 -9.13 -15.99
C SER A 202 -46.34 -8.79 -15.58
N VAL A 203 -45.85 -9.40 -14.50
CA VAL A 203 -44.49 -9.17 -13.99
C VAL A 203 -43.46 -9.77 -14.96
N LYS A 204 -42.49 -8.95 -15.36
CA LYS A 204 -41.35 -9.37 -16.18
C LYS A 204 -40.08 -9.05 -15.40
N TYR A 205 -39.20 -10.03 -15.26
CA TYR A 205 -37.88 -9.83 -14.65
C TYR A 205 -36.79 -9.98 -15.72
N ALA A 206 -35.71 -9.22 -15.55
CA ALA A 206 -34.53 -9.32 -16.38
C ALA A 206 -33.30 -9.25 -15.46
N LEU A 207 -32.40 -10.23 -15.58
CA LEU A 207 -31.24 -10.38 -14.71
C LEU A 207 -30.08 -9.45 -15.06
N ARG A 208 -30.09 -8.84 -16.25
CA ARG A 208 -29.03 -7.94 -16.70
C ARG A 208 -29.62 -6.80 -17.54
N LYS A 209 -29.55 -5.57 -17.03
CA LYS A 209 -29.71 -4.37 -17.86
C LYS A 209 -28.39 -4.16 -18.60
N PHE A 210 -28.35 -4.44 -19.90
CA PHE A 210 -27.26 -3.94 -20.75
C PHE A 210 -27.42 -2.43 -20.87
N ILE A 211 -26.69 -1.68 -20.06
CA ILE A 211 -26.48 -0.25 -20.26
C ILE A 211 -25.47 -0.16 -21.42
N ILE A 212 -25.99 -0.04 -22.65
CA ILE A 212 -25.19 0.35 -23.80
C ILE A 212 -24.97 1.86 -23.63
N SER A 213 -23.73 2.24 -23.30
CA SER A 213 -23.28 3.63 -23.29
C SER A 213 -23.14 4.17 -24.71
#